data_AF-A0A660N1I8-F1
#
_entry.id   AF-A0A660N1I8-F1
#
_cell.length_a   1.000
_cell.length_b   1.000
_cell.length_c   1.000
_cell.angle_alpha   90.00
_cell.angle_beta   90.00
_cell.angle_gamma   90.00
#
_symmetry.space_group_name_H-M   'P 1'
#
loop_
_entity.id
_entity.type
_entity.pdbx_description
1 polymer ?
#
loop_
_entity_poly.entity_id
_entity_poly.type
_entity_poly.pdbx_seq_one_letter_code
_entity_poly.pdbx_strand_id
1 'polypeptide(L)' 'LGKALTGRIGFEIRMIILGGNRILEKIAANQYDVFQHRPTLDWKDWLHIVKRAWQKK' A
#
# COMPACT_ATOMS: atom_id res chain seq x y z
N LEU A 1 9.73 -11.08 -8.83
CA LEU A 1 8.61 -11.97 -8.42
C LEU A 1 7.23 -11.41 -8.82
N GLY A 2 6.92 -10.12 -8.65
CA GLY A 2 5.59 -9.55 -9.02
C GLY A 2 5.28 -9.31 -10.51
N LYS A 3 6.20 -9.64 -11.43
CA LYS A 3 5.93 -9.65 -12.89
C LYS A 3 5.46 -11.02 -13.41
N ALA A 4 5.50 -12.05 -12.57
CA ALA A 4 5.18 -13.43 -12.97
C ALA A 4 3.67 -13.71 -13.01
N LEU A 5 2.87 -12.92 -12.28
CA LEU A 5 1.42 -13.08 -12.19
C LEU A 5 0.72 -11.99 -12.99
N THR A 6 0.18 -12.36 -14.14
CA THR A 6 -0.58 -11.49 -15.05
C THR A 6 -2.06 -11.47 -14.69
N GLY A 7 -2.74 -10.35 -15.00
CA GLY A 7 -4.19 -10.22 -14.80
C GLY A 7 -4.61 -9.73 -13.41
N ARG A 8 -5.75 -10.21 -12.92
CA ARG A 8 -6.38 -9.75 -11.66
C ARG A 8 -5.58 -10.09 -10.41
N ILE A 9 -5.02 -11.29 -10.33
CA ILE A 9 -4.20 -11.73 -9.18
C ILE A 9 -2.95 -10.87 -9.03
N GLY A 10 -2.28 -10.55 -10.14
CA GLY A 10 -1.12 -9.64 -10.11
C GLY A 10 -1.48 -8.24 -9.64
N PHE A 11 -2.72 -7.80 -9.86
CA PHE A 11 -3.23 -6.52 -9.38
C PHE A 11 -3.55 -6.57 -7.87
N GLU A 12 -4.22 -7.61 -7.40
CA GLU A 12 -4.52 -7.82 -5.97
C GLU A 12 -3.24 -7.92 -5.13
N ILE A 13 -2.24 -8.67 -5.60
CA ILE A 13 -0.94 -8.75 -4.91
C ILE A 13 -0.24 -7.40 -4.89
N ARG A 14 -0.25 -6.65 -6.00
CA ARG A 14 0.30 -5.29 -6.02
C ARG A 14 -0.41 -4.36 -5.04
N MET A 15 -1.73 -4.47 -4.94
CA MET A 15 -2.54 -3.71 -3.97
C MET A 15 -2.14 -4.05 -2.53
N ILE A 16 -1.97 -5.33 -2.19
CA ILE A 16 -1.54 -5.76 -0.85
C ILE A 16 -0.13 -5.23 -0.52
N ILE A 17 0.83 -5.39 -1.45
CA ILE A 17 2.22 -4.93 -1.24
C ILE A 17 2.28 -3.41 -1.08
N LEU A 18 1.61 -2.67 -1.96
CA LEU A 18 1.59 -1.20 -1.91
C LEU A 18 0.84 -0.69 -0.67
N GLY A 19 -0.26 -1.34 -0.28
CA GLY A 19 -0.98 -1.04 0.95
C GLY A 19 -0.13 -1.25 2.20
N GLY A 20 0.56 -2.40 2.28
CA GLY A 20 1.52 -2.68 3.35
C GLY A 20 2.66 -1.65 3.42
N ASN A 21 3.26 -1.31 2.28
CA ASN A 21 4.31 -0.29 2.22
C ASN A 21 3.80 1.08 2.69
N ARG A 22 2.56 1.45 2.35
CA ARG A 22 1.97 2.72 2.79
C ARG A 22 1.71 2.77 4.30
N ILE A 23 1.31 1.64 4.89
CA ILE A 23 1.17 1.53 6.34
C ILE A 23 2.54 1.70 7.01
N LEU A 24 3.58 1.04 6.49
CA LEU A 24 4.95 1.19 7.01
C LEU A 24 5.47 2.63 6.91
N GLU A 25 5.20 3.32 5.80
CA GLU A 25 5.54 4.75 5.65
C GLU A 25 4.85 5.62 6.70
N LYS A 26 3.57 5.36 7.00
CA LYS A 26 2.84 6.09 8.06
C LYS A 26 3.38 5.81 9.46
N ILE A 27 3.73 4.56 9.73
CA ILE A 27 4.35 4.16 10.99
C ILE A 27 5.69 4.89 11.15
N ALA A 28 6.53 4.89 10.12
CA ALA A 28 7.81 5.59 10.13
C ALA A 28 7.64 7.11 10.28
N ALA A 29 6.64 7.72 9.62
CA ALA A 29 6.36 9.14 9.71
C ALA A 29 5.90 9.57 11.13
N ASN A 30 5.23 8.67 11.86
CA ASN A 30 4.80 8.89 13.24
C ASN A 30 5.84 8.41 14.27
N GLN A 31 7.12 8.34 13.91
CA GLN A 31 8.21 7.89 14.79
C GLN A 31 7.95 6.51 15.44
N TYR A 32 7.24 5.63 14.75
CA TYR A 32 6.84 4.30 15.23
C TYR A 32 5.91 4.31 16.45
N ASP A 33 5.26 5.43 16.76
CA ASP A 33 4.27 5.50 17.85
C ASP A 33 2.90 4.96 17.41
N VAL A 34 2.85 3.64 17.22
CA VAL A 34 1.62 2.90 16.89
C VAL A 34 0.71 2.68 18.09
N PHE A 35 1.22 2.90 19.30
CA PHE A 35 0.48 2.69 20.56
C PHE A 35 -0.40 3.88 20.88
N GLN A 36 0.03 5.11 20.61
CA GLN A 36 -0.78 6.32 20.81
C GLN A 36 -1.49 6.76 19.52
N HIS A 37 -0.89 6.53 18.35
CA HIS A 37 -1.46 6.92 17.06
C HIS A 37 -1.68 5.72 16.15
N ARG A 38 -2.90 5.17 16.16
CA ARG A 38 -3.26 4.06 15.29
C ARG A 38 -3.15 4.49 13.81
N PRO A 39 -2.27 3.88 13.01
CA PRO A 39 -2.13 4.22 11.60
C PRO A 39 -3.39 3.77 10.85
N THR A 40 -4.11 4.72 10.27
CA THR A 40 -5.27 4.47 9.42
C THR A 40 -4.95 4.87 7.99
N LEU A 41 -5.41 4.07 7.03
CA LEU A 41 -5.36 4.40 5.61
C LEU A 41 -6.50 5.38 5.32
N ASP A 42 -6.16 6.57 4.85
CA ASP A 42 -7.15 7.55 4.43
C ASP A 42 -7.58 7.27 2.98
N TRP A 43 -8.73 7.80 2.56
CA TRP A 43 -9.23 7.62 1.20
C TRP A 43 -8.21 8.14 0.15
N LYS A 44 -7.43 9.18 0.48
CA LYS A 44 -6.35 9.69 -0.36
C LYS A 44 -5.23 8.68 -0.57
N ASP A 45 -4.89 7.93 0.48
CA ASP A 45 -3.87 6.88 0.41
C ASP A 45 -4.34 5.74 -0.49
N TRP A 46 -5.63 5.39 -0.40
CA TRP A 46 -6.25 4.40 -1.27
C TRP A 46 -6.17 4.79 -2.76
N LEU A 47 -6.49 6.05 -3.10
CA LEU A 47 -6.32 6.55 -4.47
C LEU A 47 -4.86 6.45 -4.95
N HIS A 48 -3.90 6.77 -4.08
CA HIS A 48 -2.48 6.68 -4.42
C HIS A 48 -2.03 5.23 -4.66
N ILE A 49 -2.47 4.30 -3.80
CA ILE A 49 -2.19 2.86 -3.91
C ILE A 49 -2.77 2.31 -5.21
N VAL A 50 -4.04 2.57 -5.50
CA VAL A 50 -4.72 2.10 -6.73
C VAL A 50 -4.05 2.66 -7.99
N LYS A 51 -3.75 3.96 -8.00
CA LYS A 51 -3.05 4.61 -9.13
C LYS A 51 -1.68 3.96 -9.39
N ARG A 52 -0.90 3.70 -8.33
CA ARG A 52 0.41 3.04 -8.46
C ARG A 52 0.31 1.58 -8.87
N ALA A 53 -0.68 0.84 -8.36
CA ALA A 53 -0.93 -0.55 -8.74
C ALA A 53 -1.27 -0.66 -10.24
N TRP A 54 -2.04 0.30 -10.76
CA TRP A 54 -2.39 0.41 -12.17
C TRP A 54 -1.22 0.84 -13.05
N GLN A 55 -0.40 1.81 -12.60
CA GLN A 55 0.73 2.32 -13.37
C GLN A 55 1.88 1.32 -13.50
N LYS A 56 2.07 0.41 -12.54
CA LYS A 56 3.10 -0.65 -12.62
C LYS A 56 2.68 -1.86 -13.49
N LYS A 57 1.74 -1.69 -14.44
CA LYS A 57 1.30 -2.75 -15.36
C LYS A 57 2.43 -3.18 -16.30
#